data_AF-A0A958VRI1-F1
#
_entry.id   AF-A0A958VRI1-F1
#
_cell.length_a   1.000
_cell.length_b   1.000
_cell.length_c   1.000
_cell.angle_alpha   90.00
_cell.angle_beta   90.00
_cell.angle_gamma   90.00
#
_symmetry.space_group_name_H-M   'P 1'
#
loop_
_entity.id
_entity.type
_entity.pdbx_description
1 polymer ?
#
loop_
_entity_poly.entity_id
_entity_poly.type
_entity_poly.pdbx_seq_one_letter_code
_entity_poly.pdbx_strand_id
1 'polypeptide(L)'
;MNIWAAVSRIILKGRIPILIVLALITYFLASQMKYMRLSYTEANLLPKNHEVNVEYDRFLHIFGEEGNIIILAVEDSSIYTSEKFNNWNKLSQTLDTFPEVDFIVSVENIKKLKKDEASKSFITE
;
A
#
# COMPACT_ATOMS: atom_id res chain seq x y z
N MET A 1 -0.14 56.06 -16.06
CA MET A 1 0.35 54.95 -16.90
C MET A 1 -0.50 53.73 -16.61
N ASN A 2 -1.08 53.12 -17.64
CA ASN A 2 -1.92 51.92 -17.49
C ASN A 2 -1.04 50.76 -16.97
N ILE A 3 -1.44 50.07 -15.90
CA ILE A 3 -0.64 49.05 -15.19
C ILE A 3 -0.11 48.00 -16.18
N TRP A 4 -0.96 47.57 -17.10
CA TRP A 4 -0.64 46.63 -18.17
C TRP A 4 0.50 47.08 -19.09
N ALA A 5 0.60 48.38 -19.37
CA ALA A 5 1.67 48.94 -20.20
C ALA A 5 3.00 48.99 -19.44
N ALA A 6 2.98 49.11 -18.11
CA ALA A 6 4.19 49.03 -17.30
C ALA A 6 4.69 47.57 -17.21
N VAL A 7 3.78 46.62 -16.98
CA VAL A 7 4.10 45.18 -16.94
C VAL A 7 4.63 44.68 -18.28
N SER A 8 3.98 45.03 -19.40
CA SER A 8 4.45 44.59 -20.73
C SER A 8 5.85 45.13 -21.04
N ARG A 9 6.14 46.38 -20.66
CA ARG A 9 7.46 46.99 -20.85
C ARG A 9 8.55 46.28 -20.05
N ILE A 10 8.26 45.82 -18.84
CA ILE A 10 9.18 45.02 -18.01
C ILE A 10 9.44 43.67 -18.67
N ILE A 11 8.39 43.00 -19.15
CA ILE A 11 8.50 41.70 -19.81
C ILE A 11 9.32 41.79 -21.11
N LEU A 12 9.05 42.80 -21.94
CA LEU A 12 9.72 43.00 -23.21
C LEU A 12 11.20 43.41 -23.06
N LYS A 13 11.54 44.23 -22.05
CA LYS A 13 12.94 44.62 -21.78
C LYS A 13 13.75 43.52 -21.08
N GLY A 14 13.11 42.71 -20.26
CA GLY A 14 13.74 41.68 -19.41
C GLY A 14 13.49 40.24 -19.86
N ARG A 15 13.35 39.97 -21.17
CA ARG A 15 12.91 38.66 -21.67
C ARG A 15 13.79 37.49 -21.21
N ILE A 16 15.12 37.66 -21.22
CA ILE A 16 16.07 36.59 -20.85
C ILE A 16 15.96 36.22 -19.36
N PRO A 17 16.07 37.17 -18.39
CA PRO A 17 15.94 36.82 -16.98
C PRO A 17 14.55 36.26 -16.63
N ILE A 18 13.49 36.73 -17.27
CA ILE A 18 12.13 36.20 -17.05
C ILE A 18 12.02 34.75 -17.53
N LEU A 19 12.57 34.42 -18.70
CA LEU A 19 12.58 33.05 -19.20
C LEU A 19 13.42 32.12 -18.30
N ILE A 20 14.54 32.60 -17.77
CA ILE A 20 15.36 31.83 -16.82
C ILE A 20 14.57 31.56 -15.54
N VAL A 21 13.94 32.59 -14.95
CA VAL A 21 13.12 32.42 -13.74
C VAL A 21 11.96 31.45 -13.99
N LEU A 22 11.28 31.57 -15.13
CA LEU A 22 10.20 30.67 -15.50
C LEU A 22 10.68 29.23 -15.66
N ALA A 23 11.85 29.03 -16.29
CA ALA A 23 12.46 27.71 -16.44
C ALA A 23 12.85 27.12 -15.08
N LEU A 24 13.40 27.92 -14.17
CA LEU A 24 13.76 27.49 -12.81
C LEU A 24 12.51 27.09 -12.00
N ILE A 25 11.44 27.89 -12.06
CA ILE A 25 10.16 27.56 -11.39
C ILE A 25 9.58 26.28 -11.96
N THR A 26 9.56 26.14 -13.29
CA THR A 26 9.06 24.93 -13.96
C THR A 26 9.86 23.71 -13.57
N TYR A 27 11.20 23.80 -13.57
CA TYR A 27 12.08 22.71 -13.15
C TYR A 27 11.87 22.35 -11.67
N PHE A 28 11.76 23.36 -10.81
CA PHE A 28 11.47 23.15 -9.40
C PHE A 28 10.15 22.39 -9.20
N LEU A 29 9.07 22.82 -9.84
CA LEU A 29 7.77 22.14 -9.77
C LEU A 29 7.83 20.71 -10.32
N ALA A 30 8.50 20.50 -11.45
CA ALA A 30 8.71 19.17 -12.02
C ALA A 30 9.49 18.27 -11.04
N SER A 31 10.49 18.80 -10.35
CA SER A 31 11.26 18.07 -9.34
C SER A 31 10.43 17.65 -8.13
N GLN A 32 9.30 18.32 -7.86
CA GLN A 32 8.38 17.95 -6.78
C GLN A 32 7.48 16.77 -7.14
N MET A 33 7.31 16.45 -8.43
CA MET A 33 6.46 15.33 -8.87
C MET A 33 6.90 13.97 -8.30
N LYS A 34 8.19 13.82 -7.95
CA LYS A 34 8.71 12.61 -7.29
C LYS A 34 8.12 12.35 -5.89
N TYR A 35 7.50 13.34 -5.28
CA TYR A 35 6.83 13.21 -3.97
C TYR A 35 5.32 12.96 -4.10
N MET A 36 4.79 12.87 -5.32
CA MET A 36 3.39 12.55 -5.56
C MET A 36 3.10 11.13 -5.09
N ARG A 37 2.11 10.97 -4.23
CA ARG A 37 1.63 9.67 -3.74
C ARG A 37 0.26 9.40 -4.36
N LEU A 38 0.14 8.26 -5.03
CA LEU A 38 -1.15 7.76 -5.51
C LEU A 38 -1.82 6.99 -4.36
N SER A 39 -3.04 7.37 -4.02
CA SER A 39 -3.88 6.62 -3.09
C SER A 39 -4.75 5.67 -3.93
N TYR A 40 -4.64 4.38 -3.65
CA TYR A 40 -5.40 3.31 -4.30
C TYR A 40 -6.51 2.74 -3.40
N THR A 41 -6.61 3.25 -2.18
CA THR A 41 -7.66 2.92 -1.23
C THR A 41 -8.93 3.68 -1.59
N GLU A 42 -10.10 3.08 -1.39
CA GLU A 42 -11.36 3.80 -1.50
C GLU A 42 -11.32 5.06 -0.63
N ALA A 43 -11.86 6.16 -1.17
CA ALA A 43 -11.89 7.42 -0.45
C ALA A 43 -12.81 7.27 0.76
N ASN A 44 -12.27 7.46 1.96
CA ASN A 44 -13.09 7.53 3.16
C ASN A 44 -14.08 8.70 3.00
N LEU A 45 -15.37 8.38 2.95
CA LEU A 45 -16.44 9.33 2.72
C LEU A 45 -16.72 10.23 3.94
N LEU A 46 -16.16 9.88 5.10
CA LEU A 46 -16.37 10.59 6.35
C LEU A 46 -15.15 11.45 6.72
N PRO A 47 -15.35 12.61 7.39
CA PRO A 47 -14.27 13.39 7.96
C PRO A 47 -13.36 12.56 8.87
N LYS A 48 -12.06 12.80 8.86
CA LYS A 48 -11.08 12.03 9.67
C LYS A 48 -11.38 12.04 11.18
N ASN A 49 -12.03 13.09 11.67
CA ASN A 49 -12.41 13.27 13.07
C ASN A 49 -13.81 12.73 13.41
N HIS A 50 -14.47 12.04 12.47
CA HIS A 50 -15.74 11.38 12.72
C HIS A 50 -15.54 10.19 13.66
N GLU A 51 -16.44 9.99 14.63
CA GLU A 51 -16.33 8.94 15.66
C GLU A 51 -16.11 7.54 15.06
N VAL A 52 -16.89 7.20 14.04
CA VAL A 52 -16.76 5.94 13.28
C VAL A 52 -15.37 5.74 12.68
N ASN A 53 -14.71 6.80 12.20
CA ASN A 53 -13.35 6.69 11.67
C ASN A 53 -12.33 6.42 12.78
N VAL A 54 -12.51 7.03 13.94
CA VAL A 54 -11.64 6.79 15.12
C VAL A 54 -11.78 5.35 15.62
N GLU A 55 -12.99 4.81 15.62
CA GLU A 55 -13.23 3.41 15.96
C GLU A 55 -12.64 2.46 14.92
N TYR A 56 -12.81 2.75 13.64
CA TYR A 56 -12.23 1.98 12.55
C TYR A 56 -10.69 1.99 12.59
N ASP A 57 -10.08 3.15 12.79
CA ASP A 57 -8.62 3.28 12.95
C ASP A 57 -8.11 2.44 14.14
N ARG A 58 -8.88 2.38 15.24
CA ARG A 58 -8.55 1.52 16.39
C ARG A 58 -8.67 0.04 16.04
N PHE A 59 -9.71 -0.34 15.31
CA PHE A 59 -9.90 -1.70 14.82
C PHE A 59 -8.71 -2.11 13.93
N LEU A 60 -8.36 -1.30 12.94
CA LEU A 60 -7.19 -1.51 12.08
C LEU A 60 -5.87 -1.60 12.87
N HIS A 61 -5.73 -0.83 13.96
CA HIS A 61 -4.54 -0.93 14.81
C HIS A 61 -4.43 -2.26 15.56
N ILE A 62 -5.56 -2.88 15.92
CA ILE A 62 -5.60 -4.15 16.66
C ILE A 62 -5.50 -5.35 15.71
N PHE A 63 -6.25 -5.31 14.61
CA PHE A 63 -6.44 -6.46 13.73
C PHE A 63 -5.65 -6.37 12.42
N GLY A 64 -5.10 -5.20 12.09
CA GLY A 64 -4.52 -4.93 10.79
C GLY A 64 -5.56 -4.53 9.75
N GLU A 65 -5.09 -4.05 8.60
CA GLU A 65 -5.91 -3.76 7.44
C GLU A 65 -6.20 -5.05 6.67
N GLU A 66 -7.35 -5.11 5.98
CA GLU A 66 -7.60 -6.16 4.99
C GLU A 66 -6.59 -5.98 3.85
N GLY A 67 -5.45 -6.67 3.97
CA GLY A 67 -4.45 -6.74 2.92
C GLY A 67 -4.99 -7.46 1.69
N ASN A 68 -4.27 -7.36 0.57
CA ASN A 68 -4.60 -8.10 -0.64
C ASN A 68 -4.36 -9.61 -0.41
N ILE A 69 -5.42 -10.34 -0.05
CA ILE A 69 -5.37 -11.79 0.14
C ILE A 69 -5.68 -12.48 -1.19
N ILE A 70 -4.81 -13.41 -1.61
CA ILE A 70 -5.08 -14.32 -2.73
C ILE A 70 -5.44 -15.68 -2.15
N ILE A 71 -6.63 -16.19 -2.47
CA ILE A 71 -7.08 -17.52 -2.07
C ILE A 71 -6.95 -18.46 -3.27
N LEU A 72 -6.11 -19.50 -3.12
CA LEU A 72 -5.95 -20.56 -4.10
C LEU A 72 -6.63 -21.84 -3.58
N ALA A 73 -7.64 -22.32 -4.31
CA ALA A 73 -8.35 -23.55 -3.99
C ALA A 73 -8.38 -24.48 -5.21
N VAL A 74 -8.25 -25.79 -4.96
CA VAL A 74 -8.28 -26.83 -5.99
C VAL A 74 -9.31 -27.88 -5.58
N GLU A 75 -10.25 -28.18 -6.49
CA GLU A 75 -11.20 -29.27 -6.32
C GLU A 75 -10.60 -30.58 -6.84
N ASP A 76 -9.73 -31.21 -6.04
CA ASP A 76 -9.12 -32.50 -6.37
C ASP A 76 -9.01 -33.38 -5.12
N SER A 77 -9.75 -34.50 -5.10
CA SER A 77 -9.75 -35.45 -3.99
C SER A 77 -8.41 -36.17 -3.79
N SER A 78 -7.55 -36.19 -4.82
CA SER A 78 -6.22 -36.80 -4.77
C SER A 78 -5.12 -35.85 -4.31
N ILE A 79 -5.45 -34.61 -3.91
CA ILE A 79 -4.47 -33.63 -3.40
C ILE A 79 -3.69 -34.14 -2.18
N TYR A 80 -4.30 -35.04 -1.39
CA TYR A 80 -3.69 -35.66 -0.22
C TYR A 80 -2.76 -36.84 -0.55
N THR A 81 -2.59 -37.18 -1.83
CA THR A 81 -1.54 -38.14 -2.24
C THR A 81 -0.16 -37.52 -2.04
N SER A 82 0.83 -38.34 -1.67
CA SER A 82 2.18 -37.85 -1.36
C SER A 82 2.77 -36.97 -2.47
N GLU A 83 2.62 -37.38 -3.73
CA GLU A 83 3.12 -36.60 -4.87
C GLU A 83 2.46 -35.22 -4.99
N LYS A 84 1.13 -35.18 -5.01
CA LYS A 84 0.40 -33.92 -5.18
C LYS A 84 0.52 -33.01 -3.97
N PHE A 85 0.52 -33.58 -2.77
CA PHE A 85 0.72 -32.83 -1.53
C PHE A 85 2.11 -32.17 -1.49
N ASN A 86 3.17 -32.91 -1.85
CA ASN A 86 4.51 -32.34 -1.93
C ASN A 86 4.64 -31.25 -3.01
N ASN A 87 3.94 -31.41 -4.14
CA ASN A 87 3.90 -30.38 -5.19
C ASN A 87 3.17 -29.12 -4.72
N TRP A 88 2.08 -29.26 -3.97
CA TRP A 88 1.35 -28.14 -3.36
C TRP A 88 2.20 -27.40 -2.31
N ASN A 89 2.92 -28.15 -1.47
CA ASN A 89 3.86 -27.59 -0.50
C ASN A 89 5.00 -26.84 -1.19
N LYS A 90 5.55 -27.42 -2.27
CA LYS A 90 6.58 -26.76 -3.07
C LYS A 90 6.06 -25.46 -3.71
N LEU A 91 4.82 -25.42 -4.17
CA LEU A 91 4.18 -24.19 -4.66
C LEU A 91 4.12 -23.15 -3.54
N SER A 92 3.62 -23.53 -2.36
CA SER A 92 3.56 -22.66 -1.18
C SER A 92 4.93 -22.09 -0.83
N GLN A 93 5.96 -22.94 -0.72
CA GLN A 93 7.32 -22.53 -0.42
C GLN A 93 7.93 -21.64 -1.51
N THR A 94 7.61 -21.87 -2.77
CA THR A 94 8.07 -21.03 -3.89
C THR A 94 7.42 -19.66 -3.84
N LEU A 95 6.13 -19.57 -3.48
CA LEU A 95 5.45 -18.30 -3.34
C LEU A 95 6.01 -17.49 -2.15
N ASP A 96 6.44 -18.17 -1.09
CA ASP A 96 7.01 -17.56 0.12
C ASP A 96 8.41 -16.95 -0.11
N THR A 97 9.07 -17.26 -1.24
CA THR A 97 10.38 -16.66 -1.57
C THR A 97 10.26 -15.30 -2.24
N PHE A 98 9.08 -14.90 -2.70
CA PHE A 98 8.90 -13.60 -3.35
C PHE A 98 8.87 -12.48 -2.32
N PRO A 99 9.69 -11.42 -2.47
CA PRO A 99 9.72 -10.30 -1.53
C PRO A 99 8.41 -9.50 -1.49
N GLU A 100 7.53 -9.67 -2.47
CA GLU A 100 6.20 -9.06 -2.52
C GLU A 100 5.16 -9.82 -1.68
N VAL A 101 5.46 -11.03 -1.20
CA VAL A 101 4.56 -11.86 -0.41
C VAL A 101 4.95 -11.76 1.06
N ASP A 102 4.04 -11.22 1.88
CA ASP A 102 4.32 -10.97 3.30
C ASP A 102 4.23 -12.25 4.14
N PHE A 103 3.28 -13.14 3.82
CA PHE A 103 3.12 -14.44 4.47
C PHE A 103 2.19 -15.37 3.67
N ILE A 104 2.41 -16.68 3.79
CA ILE A 104 1.56 -17.72 3.20
C ILE A 104 1.02 -18.66 4.26
N VAL A 105 -0.29 -18.89 4.20
CA VAL A 105 -0.97 -19.97 4.94
C VAL A 105 -1.36 -21.07 3.96
N SER A 106 -0.89 -22.28 4.21
CA SER A 106 -1.20 -23.50 3.48
C SER A 106 -1.50 -24.64 4.46
N VAL A 107 -2.01 -25.75 3.94
CA VAL A 107 -2.30 -26.97 4.72
C VAL A 107 -1.04 -27.51 5.41
N GLU A 108 0.14 -27.25 4.84
CA GLU A 108 1.43 -27.64 5.40
C GLU A 108 1.80 -26.88 6.68
N ASN A 109 1.58 -25.57 6.71
CA ASN A 109 2.16 -24.67 7.71
C ASN A 109 1.11 -24.00 8.60
N ILE A 110 -0.15 -24.44 8.51
CA ILE A 110 -1.23 -23.97 9.37
C ILE A 110 -0.89 -24.24 10.85
N LYS A 111 -0.82 -23.17 11.63
CA LYS A 111 -0.52 -23.23 13.07
C LYS A 111 -1.78 -23.53 13.85
N LYS A 112 -1.69 -24.45 14.80
CA LYS A 112 -2.79 -24.73 15.71
C LYS A 112 -2.69 -23.77 16.89
N LEU A 113 -3.76 -23.04 17.18
CA LEU A 113 -3.81 -22.20 18.37
C LEU A 113 -4.15 -23.05 19.59
N LYS A 114 -3.28 -22.99 20.61
CA LYS A 114 -3.52 -23.58 21.93
C LYS A 114 -3.71 -22.46 22.94
N LYS A 115 -4.81 -22.55 23.69
CA LYS A 115 -5.10 -21.61 24.78
C LYS A 115 -4.12 -21.83 25.93
N ASP A 116 -3.44 -20.78 26.33
CA ASP A 116 -2.68 -20.72 27.57
C ASP A 116 -3.52 -20.00 28.63
N GLU A 117 -3.98 -20.76 29.63
CA GLU A 117 -4.83 -20.24 30.71
C GLU A 117 -4.06 -19.39 31.72
N ALA A 118 -2.75 -19.61 31.86
CA ALA A 118 -1.91 -18.87 32.80
C ALA A 118 -1.62 -17.46 32.30
N SER A 119 -1.24 -17.33 31.04
CA SER A 119 -0.99 -16.03 30.40
C SER A 119 -2.26 -15.37 29.82
N LYS A 120 -3.40 -16.08 29.84
CA LYS A 120 -4.65 -15.66 29.18
C LYS A 120 -4.45 -15.29 27.72
N SER A 121 -3.59 -16.03 27.02
CA SER A 121 -3.21 -15.78 25.63
C SER A 121 -3.31 -17.05 24.78
N PHE A 122 -3.10 -16.93 23.48
CA PHE A 122 -3.00 -18.07 22.57
C PHE A 122 -1.54 -18.24 22.13
N ILE A 123 -1.05 -19.48 22.20
CA ILE A 123 0.26 -19.88 21.69
C ILE A 123 0.09 -20.75 20.44
N THR A 124 0.99 -20.62 19.47
CA THR A 124 1.00 -21.41 18.24
C THR A 124 1.75 -22.72 18.45
N GLU A 125 1.10 -23.84 18.13
CA GLU A 125 1.66 -25.20 18.06
C GLU A 125 1.79 -25.65 16.60
#